data_AF-A0AAD2A150-F1
#
_entry.id   AF-A0AAD2A150-F1
#
_cell.length_a   1.000
_cell.length_b   1.000
_cell.length_c   1.000
_cell.angle_alpha   90.00
_cell.angle_beta   90.00
_cell.angle_gamma   90.00
#
_symmetry.space_group_name_H-M   'P 1'
#
loop_
_entity.id
_entity.type
_entity.pdbx_description
1 polymer ?
#
loop_
_entity_poly.entity_id
_entity_poly.type
_entity_poly.pdbx_seq_one_letter_code
_entity_poly.pdbx_strand_id
1 'polypeptide(L)'
;MNRVVGVIAIPCPTQIVEGDCRKLFASDYRKNQDSALSGVLIRKMSAKMKMRPAVENGEAGEDFVLSIMVSNGEDFGPMVQLVFETGKLETLMQHLKNVVRKKEVEIEELCKLHYEDFILAVDEIRGVLVDAEELKSELASENFRLQEVGSALLLKLEELLESYLIKKDVTKAIKMLKNCAFALDLCLKCNNHISEGWFYLALKAVDQIEKNYLQNIPVKALKMLIEKRIPLIKSHIEKKVCSEVNEWLVHTRSGAKDIGKAAIGVLRTASGLLSPNQLKMMWETAAAKITSILEEQFSHTDTANHLLLVKDYVTFLGATLRKYGYEVGSILETLNISSDKYHELLLAECRQQITEVLASDTYE
;
A
#
# COMPACT_ATOMS: atom_id res chain seq x y z
N MET A 1 36.38 -3.24 -41.02
CA MET A 1 36.29 -3.52 -39.57
C MET A 1 35.83 -2.25 -38.86
N ASN A 2 34.52 -2.02 -38.75
CA ASN A 2 33.97 -0.88 -38.02
C ASN A 2 33.20 -1.42 -36.82
N ARG A 3 33.64 -1.04 -35.61
CA ARG A 3 33.00 -1.30 -34.33
C ARG A 3 31.65 -0.58 -34.31
N VAL A 4 30.55 -1.34 -34.26
CA VAL A 4 29.23 -0.83 -33.91
C VAL A 4 28.88 -1.34 -32.52
N VAL A 5 29.56 -0.80 -31.50
CA VAL A 5 29.13 -0.90 -30.11
C VAL A 5 28.29 0.34 -29.85
N GLY A 6 27.00 0.25 -30.16
CA GLY A 6 26.02 1.30 -29.86
C GLY A 6 25.62 1.23 -28.40
N VAL A 7 26.38 1.90 -27.54
CA VAL A 7 26.05 2.15 -26.13
C VAL A 7 24.76 2.98 -26.07
N ILE A 8 23.76 2.49 -25.35
CA ILE A 8 22.51 3.21 -25.09
C ILE A 8 22.79 4.28 -24.03
N ALA A 9 22.91 5.53 -24.44
CA ALA A 9 22.95 6.69 -23.53
C ALA A 9 21.54 7.26 -23.35
N ILE A 10 21.13 7.48 -22.10
CA ILE A 10 19.81 8.01 -21.73
C ILE A 10 19.99 9.39 -21.08
N PRO A 11 19.37 10.46 -21.61
CA PRO A 11 19.19 11.71 -20.89
C PRO A 11 17.84 11.73 -20.13
N CYS A 12 17.87 12.23 -18.90
CA CYS A 12 16.69 12.47 -18.05
C CYS A 12 15.87 13.67 -18.55
N PRO A 13 14.52 13.59 -18.60
CA PRO A 13 13.66 14.75 -18.69
C PRO A 13 12.96 15.04 -17.34
N THR A 14 13.15 16.27 -16.89
CA THR A 14 12.49 16.95 -15.76
C THR A 14 11.12 17.50 -16.16
N GLN A 15 10.22 17.61 -15.16
CA GLN A 15 9.01 18.45 -15.06
C GLN A 15 7.69 18.00 -15.72
N ILE A 16 6.61 18.03 -14.91
CA ILE A 16 5.20 18.45 -15.15
C ILE A 16 4.55 18.57 -13.75
N VAL A 17 4.46 19.76 -13.14
CA VAL A 17 3.32 20.71 -12.99
C VAL A 17 2.17 20.22 -12.09
N GLU A 18 2.04 20.91 -10.94
CA GLU A 18 0.96 20.89 -9.95
C GLU A 18 -0.38 21.43 -10.48
N GLY A 19 -1.49 20.90 -9.96
CA GLY A 19 -2.84 21.40 -10.15
C GLY A 19 -3.68 21.26 -8.87
N ASP A 20 -4.25 22.39 -8.45
CA ASP A 20 -4.96 22.68 -7.20
C ASP A 20 -6.10 21.73 -6.78
N CYS A 21 -6.14 21.43 -5.49
CA CYS A 21 -7.33 20.94 -4.76
C CYS A 21 -7.36 21.53 -3.33
N ARG A 22 -7.61 22.85 -3.20
CA ARG A 22 -7.96 23.48 -1.91
C ARG A 22 -9.15 24.44 -2.05
N LYS A 23 -10.36 23.88 -2.18
CA LYS A 23 -11.61 24.54 -1.79
C LYS A 23 -12.62 23.45 -1.44
N LEU A 24 -12.88 23.18 -0.16
CA LEU A 24 -14.14 22.56 0.27
C LEU A 24 -14.44 22.55 1.78
N PHE A 25 -13.59 23.05 2.68
CA PHE A 25 -13.92 23.07 4.10
C PHE A 25 -13.55 24.39 4.77
N ALA A 26 -14.38 25.43 4.60
CA ALA A 26 -14.21 26.70 5.32
C ALA A 26 -15.52 27.50 5.54
N SER A 27 -16.70 26.85 5.58
CA SER A 27 -17.97 27.60 5.55
C SER A 27 -18.96 27.40 6.71
N ASP A 28 -18.75 26.53 7.71
CA ASP A 28 -19.88 26.19 8.60
C ASP A 28 -19.63 26.23 10.11
N TYR A 29 -18.70 27.05 10.60
CA TYR A 29 -18.46 27.15 12.05
C TYR A 29 -18.41 28.59 12.59
N ARG A 30 -19.36 29.44 12.16
CA ARG A 30 -19.46 30.82 12.72
C ARG A 30 -20.88 31.34 12.97
N LYS A 31 -21.85 30.44 13.21
CA LYS A 31 -23.20 30.81 13.68
C LYS A 31 -23.65 29.84 14.76
N ASN A 32 -23.18 30.02 16.00
CA ASN A 32 -23.88 29.58 17.21
C ASN A 32 -23.05 29.94 18.44
N GLN A 33 -23.01 31.23 18.77
CA GLN A 33 -22.60 31.68 20.11
C GLN A 33 -23.09 33.11 20.26
N ASP A 34 -24.39 33.29 20.55
CA ASP A 34 -24.92 34.58 21.04
C ASP A 34 -26.35 34.51 21.64
N SER A 35 -26.92 33.34 21.98
CA SER A 35 -28.31 33.28 22.47
C SER A 35 -28.53 32.58 23.82
N ALA A 36 -27.51 32.39 24.64
CA ALA A 36 -27.65 31.60 25.87
C ALA A 36 -27.08 32.28 27.13
N LEU A 37 -27.28 33.60 27.28
CA LEU A 37 -27.06 34.30 28.55
C LEU A 37 -28.13 35.36 28.76
N SER A 38 -29.39 34.92 28.92
CA SER A 38 -30.39 35.77 29.56
C SER A 38 -31.48 34.89 30.17
N GLY A 39 -31.50 34.87 31.50
CA GLY A 39 -32.72 34.56 32.24
C GLY A 39 -32.59 33.41 33.21
N VAL A 40 -31.99 33.65 34.37
CA VAL A 40 -32.48 33.06 35.63
C VAL A 40 -32.11 34.01 36.77
N LEU A 41 -33.05 34.81 37.28
CA LEU A 41 -33.07 35.25 38.68
C LEU A 41 -34.33 36.07 39.00
N ILE A 42 -35.45 35.43 39.34
CA ILE A 42 -36.44 35.98 40.29
C ILE A 42 -37.14 34.81 41.00
N ARG A 43 -36.81 34.57 42.28
CA ARG A 43 -37.71 33.88 43.22
C ARG A 43 -38.02 34.82 44.38
N LYS A 44 -39.30 35.22 44.46
CA LYS A 44 -39.89 36.03 45.53
C LYS A 44 -39.78 35.31 46.88
N MET A 45 -39.20 35.96 47.87
CA MET A 45 -39.43 35.65 49.29
C MET A 45 -40.70 36.40 49.73
N SER A 46 -41.66 35.66 50.29
CA SER A 46 -42.85 36.20 50.96
C SER A 46 -42.95 35.49 52.31
N ALA A 47 -42.48 36.15 53.37
CA ALA A 47 -42.71 35.70 54.74
C ALA A 47 -43.90 36.49 55.33
N LYS A 48 -44.98 35.79 55.68
CA LYS A 48 -46.12 36.34 56.42
C LYS A 48 -45.81 36.26 57.91
N MET A 49 -45.67 37.40 58.57
CA MET A 49 -45.53 37.50 60.03
C MET A 49 -46.91 37.41 60.69
N LYS A 50 -47.08 36.50 61.66
CA LYS A 50 -48.34 36.28 62.39
C LYS A 50 -48.15 36.68 63.87
N MET A 51 -48.73 37.80 64.28
CA MET A 51 -48.71 38.27 65.67
C MET A 51 -49.98 37.79 66.43
N ARG A 52 -49.79 37.41 67.70
CA ARG A 52 -50.80 36.85 68.62
C ARG A 52 -51.30 37.97 69.55
N PRO A 53 -52.61 38.11 69.84
CA PRO A 53 -53.06 39.17 70.73
C PRO A 53 -53.07 38.73 72.20
N ALA A 54 -52.57 39.59 73.07
CA ALA A 54 -52.82 39.58 74.51
C ALA A 54 -53.77 40.75 74.84
N VAL A 55 -54.78 40.48 75.67
CA VAL A 55 -55.85 41.41 76.04
C VAL A 55 -55.50 42.05 77.39
N GLU A 56 -55.58 43.38 77.52
CA GLU A 56 -56.32 44.07 78.60
C GLU A 56 -56.33 45.62 78.53
N ASN A 57 -57.54 46.15 78.70
CA ASN A 57 -58.01 47.45 79.26
C ASN A 57 -57.93 48.80 78.49
N GLY A 58 -59.13 49.25 78.09
CA GLY A 58 -59.69 50.58 78.45
C GLY A 58 -59.51 51.71 77.43
N GLU A 59 -58.33 52.30 77.39
CA GLU A 59 -57.94 53.33 76.41
C GLU A 59 -57.03 52.76 75.31
N ALA A 60 -56.47 51.56 75.54
CA ALA A 60 -55.68 50.83 74.55
C ALA A 60 -56.54 50.22 73.43
N GLY A 61 -57.88 50.24 73.55
CA GLY A 61 -58.80 49.60 72.61
C GLY A 61 -58.83 50.27 71.23
N GLU A 62 -58.82 51.60 71.18
CA GLU A 62 -58.85 52.35 69.90
C GLU A 62 -57.49 52.25 69.18
N ASP A 63 -56.36 52.27 69.91
CA ASP A 63 -55.00 52.03 69.38
C ASP A 63 -54.80 50.59 68.88
N PHE A 64 -55.38 49.62 69.60
CA PHE A 64 -55.35 48.22 69.21
C PHE A 64 -56.17 47.93 67.96
N VAL A 65 -57.37 48.55 67.83
CA VAL A 65 -58.23 48.41 66.65
C VAL A 65 -57.57 49.02 65.40
N LEU A 66 -56.96 50.21 65.51
CA LEU A 66 -56.17 50.81 64.43
C LEU A 66 -54.96 49.94 64.06
N SER A 67 -54.20 49.47 65.05
CA SER A 67 -53.04 48.63 64.83
C SER A 67 -53.39 47.30 64.15
N ILE A 68 -54.58 46.73 64.42
CA ILE A 68 -55.09 45.52 63.76
C ILE A 68 -55.55 45.83 62.33
N MET A 69 -56.34 46.88 62.12
CA MET A 69 -56.81 47.28 60.79
C MET A 69 -55.62 47.58 59.85
N VAL A 70 -54.59 48.28 60.34
CA VAL A 70 -53.34 48.54 59.60
C VAL A 70 -52.57 47.26 59.31
N SER A 71 -52.49 46.33 60.27
CA SER A 71 -51.76 45.07 60.07
C SER A 71 -52.48 44.10 59.12
N ASN A 72 -53.80 44.19 59.02
CA ASN A 72 -54.63 43.37 58.14
C ASN A 72 -54.90 44.00 56.76
N GLY A 73 -54.57 45.29 56.57
CA GLY A 73 -54.83 46.04 55.34
C GLY A 73 -56.31 46.34 55.11
N GLU A 74 -57.05 46.62 56.18
CA GLU A 74 -58.49 46.91 56.15
C GLU A 74 -58.77 48.38 55.74
N ASP A 75 -59.97 48.66 55.23
CA ASP A 75 -60.36 49.99 54.75
C ASP A 75 -60.59 50.98 55.90
N PHE A 76 -59.90 52.12 55.85
CA PHE A 76 -59.96 53.17 56.87
C PHE A 76 -61.15 54.13 56.68
N GLY A 77 -61.83 54.10 55.54
CA GLY A 77 -62.91 55.04 55.18
C GLY A 77 -64.00 55.23 56.26
N PRO A 78 -64.60 54.14 56.79
CA PRO A 78 -65.64 54.24 57.82
C PRO A 78 -65.12 54.79 59.15
N MET A 79 -63.87 54.49 59.49
CA MET A 79 -63.24 54.99 60.72
C MET A 79 -62.96 56.48 60.63
N VAL A 80 -62.45 56.94 59.49
CA VAL A 80 -62.17 58.36 59.25
C VAL A 80 -63.48 59.17 59.33
N GLN A 81 -64.57 58.68 58.72
CA GLN A 81 -65.89 59.33 58.83
C GLN A 81 -66.37 59.46 60.28
N LEU A 82 -66.30 58.37 61.06
CA LEU A 82 -66.71 58.36 62.47
C LEU A 82 -65.90 59.34 63.35
N VAL A 83 -64.60 59.51 63.06
CA VAL A 83 -63.72 60.43 63.79
C VAL A 83 -63.99 61.90 63.43
N PHE A 84 -64.36 62.18 62.17
CA PHE A 84 -64.80 63.51 61.76
C PHE A 84 -66.14 63.89 62.40
N GLU A 85 -67.08 62.96 62.54
CA GLU A 85 -68.38 63.18 63.20
C GLU A 85 -68.25 63.39 64.72
N THR A 86 -67.28 62.75 65.36
CA THR A 86 -67.04 62.84 66.82
C THR A 86 -66.07 63.94 67.23
N GLY A 87 -65.47 64.67 66.28
CA GLY A 87 -64.58 65.81 66.56
C GLY A 87 -63.20 65.45 67.13
N LYS A 88 -62.79 64.18 67.06
CA LYS A 88 -61.54 63.66 67.67
C LYS A 88 -60.38 63.50 66.66
N LEU A 89 -60.31 64.36 65.64
CA LEU A 89 -59.33 64.27 64.55
C LEU A 89 -57.88 64.27 65.04
N GLU A 90 -57.56 65.09 66.05
CA GLU A 90 -56.20 65.17 66.58
C GLU A 90 -55.78 63.91 67.33
N THR A 91 -56.73 63.25 68.00
CA THR A 91 -56.49 61.99 68.70
C THR A 91 -56.19 60.85 67.70
N LEU A 92 -56.89 60.81 66.57
CA LEU A 92 -56.62 59.86 65.47
C LEU A 92 -55.26 60.14 64.82
N MET A 93 -54.93 61.40 64.57
CA MET A 93 -53.65 61.78 63.97
C MET A 93 -52.47 61.42 64.90
N GLN A 94 -52.63 61.61 66.21
CA GLN A 94 -51.66 61.15 67.20
C GLN A 94 -51.53 59.63 67.24
N HIS A 95 -52.65 58.90 67.15
CA HIS A 95 -52.64 57.44 67.07
C HIS A 95 -51.94 56.93 65.81
N LEU A 96 -52.25 57.48 64.63
CA LEU A 96 -51.60 57.09 63.38
C LEU A 96 -50.09 57.38 63.41
N LYS A 97 -49.69 58.53 63.96
CA LYS A 97 -48.26 58.85 64.19
C LYS A 97 -47.59 57.85 65.15
N ASN A 98 -48.30 57.41 66.19
CA ASN A 98 -47.79 56.39 67.10
C ASN A 98 -47.65 55.02 66.43
N VAL A 99 -48.62 54.63 65.58
CA VAL A 99 -48.55 53.38 64.80
C VAL A 99 -47.42 53.44 63.77
N VAL A 100 -47.25 54.55 63.05
CA VAL A 100 -46.13 54.75 62.10
C VAL A 100 -44.80 54.62 62.84
N ARG A 101 -44.63 55.34 63.95
CA ARG A 101 -43.40 55.27 64.75
C ARG A 101 -43.15 53.86 65.29
N LYS A 102 -44.18 53.15 65.72
CA LYS A 102 -44.08 51.76 66.20
C LYS A 102 -43.67 50.82 65.06
N LYS A 103 -44.22 50.99 63.86
CA LYS A 103 -43.86 50.21 62.67
C LYS A 103 -42.46 50.53 62.17
N GLU A 104 -42.01 51.78 62.25
CA GLU A 104 -40.62 52.16 61.96
C GLU A 104 -39.65 51.45 62.90
N VAL A 105 -39.96 51.41 64.20
CA VAL A 105 -39.15 50.67 65.19
C VAL A 105 -39.18 49.17 64.91
N GLU A 106 -40.35 48.57 64.62
CA GLU A 106 -40.45 47.14 64.25
C GLU A 106 -39.62 46.82 62.99
N ILE A 107 -39.62 47.70 62.00
CA ILE A 107 -38.80 47.56 60.79
C ILE A 107 -37.31 47.66 61.15
N GLU A 108 -36.93 48.63 61.97
CA GLU A 108 -35.54 48.83 62.37
C GLU A 108 -35.02 47.65 63.20
N GLU A 109 -35.82 47.12 64.13
CA GLU A 109 -35.50 45.93 64.90
C GLU A 109 -35.38 44.68 64.03
N LEU A 110 -36.27 44.51 63.05
CA LEU A 110 -36.21 43.37 62.13
C LEU A 110 -35.00 43.45 61.19
N CYS A 111 -34.64 44.66 60.74
CA CYS A 111 -33.40 44.90 60.01
C CYS A 111 -32.17 44.67 60.90
N LYS A 112 -32.18 45.11 62.16
CA LYS A 112 -31.11 44.85 63.14
C LYS A 112 -31.00 43.39 63.55
N LEU A 113 -32.07 42.61 63.44
CA LEU A 113 -32.02 41.17 63.74
C LEU A 113 -31.37 40.38 62.60
N HIS A 114 -31.56 40.80 61.34
CA HIS A 114 -31.15 40.03 60.16
C HIS A 114 -30.04 40.67 59.32
N TYR A 115 -29.47 41.81 59.72
CA TYR A 115 -28.43 42.47 58.90
C TYR A 115 -27.19 41.59 58.73
N GLU A 116 -26.79 40.81 59.73
CA GLU A 116 -25.66 39.89 59.62
C GLU A 116 -25.95 38.78 58.61
N ASP A 117 -27.13 38.14 58.68
CA ASP A 117 -27.55 37.11 57.72
C ASP A 117 -27.58 37.65 56.28
N PHE A 118 -28.03 38.90 56.12
CA PHE A 118 -28.05 39.58 54.82
C PHE A 118 -26.63 39.83 54.28
N ILE A 119 -25.73 40.33 55.13
CA ILE A 119 -24.33 40.57 54.74
C ILE A 119 -23.65 39.25 54.35
N LEU A 120 -23.84 38.19 55.13
CA LEU A 120 -23.30 36.86 54.84
C LEU A 120 -23.80 36.32 53.50
N ALA A 121 -25.11 36.43 53.22
CA ALA A 121 -25.68 36.00 51.94
C ALA A 121 -25.12 36.80 50.76
N VAL A 122 -24.91 38.11 50.92
CA VAL A 122 -24.30 38.96 49.88
C VAL A 122 -22.83 38.59 49.66
N ASP A 123 -22.07 38.32 50.72
CA ASP A 123 -20.68 37.88 50.62
C ASP A 123 -20.56 36.50 49.97
N GLU A 124 -21.47 35.57 50.26
CA GLU A 124 -21.52 34.25 49.62
C GLU A 124 -21.81 34.36 48.11
N ILE A 125 -22.79 35.18 47.71
CA ILE A 125 -23.06 35.45 46.29
C ILE A 125 -21.83 36.08 45.61
N ARG A 126 -21.13 36.98 46.30
CA ARG A 126 -19.88 37.55 45.77
C ARG A 126 -18.80 36.49 45.61
N GLY A 127 -18.68 35.56 46.56
CA GLY A 127 -17.78 34.40 46.44
C GLY A 127 -18.08 33.57 45.20
N VAL A 128 -19.35 33.19 45.01
CA VAL A 128 -19.79 32.43 43.82
C VAL A 128 -19.49 33.18 42.52
N LEU A 129 -19.60 34.52 42.50
CA LEU A 129 -19.24 35.32 41.32
C LEU A 129 -17.74 35.30 41.04
N VAL A 130 -16.89 35.30 42.07
CA VAL A 130 -15.43 35.16 41.91
C VAL A 130 -15.09 33.79 41.36
N ASP A 131 -15.64 32.72 41.95
CA ASP A 131 -15.42 31.34 41.50
C ASP A 131 -15.89 31.14 40.05
N ALA A 132 -17.02 31.77 39.66
CA ALA A 132 -17.53 31.71 38.29
C ALA A 132 -16.62 32.41 37.28
N GLU A 133 -16.01 33.54 37.64
CA GLU A 133 -15.06 34.23 36.76
C GLU A 133 -13.73 33.47 36.67
N GLU A 134 -13.26 32.86 37.77
CA GLU A 134 -12.09 31.97 37.76
C GLU A 134 -12.31 30.77 36.83
N LEU A 135 -13.45 30.06 36.98
CA LEU A 135 -13.80 28.93 36.12
C LEU A 135 -13.88 29.33 34.64
N LYS A 136 -14.42 30.52 34.34
CA LYS A 136 -14.48 31.05 32.97
C LYS A 136 -13.09 31.32 32.40
N SER A 137 -12.18 31.85 33.22
CA SER A 137 -10.78 32.06 32.83
C SER A 137 -10.05 30.73 32.58
N GLU A 138 -10.23 29.74 33.47
CA GLU A 138 -9.67 28.40 33.29
C GLU A 138 -10.21 27.73 32.02
N LEU A 139 -11.52 27.81 31.78
CA LEU A 139 -12.14 27.27 30.57
C LEU A 139 -11.58 27.93 29.30
N ALA A 140 -11.36 29.24 29.32
CA ALA A 140 -10.75 29.95 28.20
C ALA A 140 -9.30 29.49 27.96
N SER A 141 -8.52 29.30 29.03
CA SER A 141 -7.15 28.79 28.97
C SER A 141 -7.09 27.36 28.42
N GLU A 142 -7.91 26.45 28.94
CA GLU A 142 -7.94 25.06 28.48
C GLU A 142 -8.47 24.94 27.04
N ASN A 143 -9.44 25.77 26.65
CA ASN A 143 -9.87 25.84 25.25
C ASN A 143 -8.74 26.34 24.33
N PHE A 144 -7.95 27.32 24.75
CA PHE A 144 -6.78 27.76 23.99
C PHE A 144 -5.76 26.63 23.82
N ARG A 145 -5.42 25.93 24.90
CA ARG A 145 -4.48 24.79 24.87
C ARG A 145 -4.99 23.66 23.97
N LEU A 146 -6.29 23.35 24.04
CA LEU A 146 -6.90 22.34 23.17
C LEU A 146 -6.81 22.73 21.69
N GLN A 147 -7.06 24.00 21.36
CA GLN A 147 -6.93 24.50 19.99
C GLN A 147 -5.48 24.49 19.50
N GLU A 148 -4.52 24.83 20.35
CA GLU A 148 -3.09 24.79 20.04
C GLU A 148 -2.65 23.35 19.72
N VAL A 149 -2.92 22.40 20.61
CA VAL A 149 -2.61 20.98 20.40
C VAL A 149 -3.34 20.42 19.19
N GLY A 150 -4.63 20.75 19.03
CA GLY A 150 -5.44 20.31 17.89
C GLY A 150 -4.90 20.82 16.55
N SER A 151 -4.46 22.08 16.50
CA SER A 151 -3.86 22.67 15.30
C SER A 151 -2.53 22.02 14.96
N ALA A 152 -1.67 21.79 15.96
CA ALA A 152 -0.40 21.10 15.77
C ALA A 152 -0.60 19.66 15.27
N LEU A 153 -1.59 18.94 15.81
CA LEU A 153 -1.92 17.58 15.37
C LEU A 153 -2.46 17.56 13.94
N LEU A 154 -3.30 18.53 13.57
CA LEU A 154 -3.84 18.65 12.22
C LEU A 154 -2.73 18.83 11.18
N LEU A 155 -1.74 19.68 11.47
CA LEU A 155 -0.55 19.82 10.61
C LEU A 155 0.21 18.50 10.45
N LYS A 156 0.39 17.74 11.54
CA LYS A 156 1.06 16.43 11.48
C LYS A 156 0.27 15.40 10.68
N LEU A 157 -1.06 15.46 10.73
CA LEU A 157 -1.92 14.60 9.90
C LEU A 157 -1.79 14.95 8.42
N GLU A 158 -1.75 16.23 8.06
CA GLU A 158 -1.52 16.68 6.68
C GLU A 158 -0.16 16.21 6.15
N GLU A 159 0.92 16.41 6.92
CA GLU A 159 2.27 15.91 6.58
C GLU A 159 2.28 14.38 6.38
N LEU A 160 1.57 13.65 7.23
CA LEU A 160 1.48 12.19 7.13
C LEU A 160 0.75 11.75 5.86
N LEU A 161 -0.37 12.40 5.52
CA LEU A 161 -1.13 12.11 4.31
C LEU A 161 -0.29 12.37 3.06
N GLU A 162 0.46 13.48 3.02
CA GLU A 162 1.39 13.78 1.93
C GLU A 162 2.46 12.70 1.79
N SER A 163 3.06 12.27 2.91
CA SER A 163 4.02 11.17 2.94
C SER A 163 3.44 9.84 2.41
N TYR A 164 2.17 9.54 2.71
CA TYR A 164 1.48 8.37 2.15
C TYR A 164 1.28 8.46 0.64
N LEU A 165 0.94 9.64 0.11
CA LEU A 165 0.83 9.86 -1.33
C LEU A 165 2.18 9.67 -2.02
N ILE A 166 3.24 10.29 -1.49
CA ILE A 166 4.61 10.12 -1.98
C ILE A 166 5.02 8.64 -1.94
N LYS A 167 4.79 7.94 -0.83
CA LYS A 167 5.09 6.50 -0.70
C LYS A 167 4.38 5.66 -1.77
N LYS A 168 3.11 5.96 -2.04
CA LYS A 168 2.31 5.26 -3.07
C LYS A 168 2.91 5.47 -4.46
N ASP A 169 3.31 6.69 -4.79
CA ASP A 169 3.87 7.01 -6.11
C ASP A 169 5.28 6.46 -6.28
N VAL A 170 6.12 6.52 -5.24
CA VAL A 170 7.42 5.84 -5.20
C VAL A 170 7.27 4.34 -5.40
N THR A 171 6.29 3.70 -4.77
CA THR A 171 6.04 2.25 -4.94
C THR A 171 5.67 1.89 -6.38
N LYS A 172 4.83 2.71 -7.03
CA LYS A 172 4.51 2.52 -8.46
C LYS A 172 5.76 2.69 -9.32
N ALA A 173 6.56 3.74 -9.08
CA ALA A 173 7.79 3.99 -9.82
C ALA A 173 8.81 2.84 -9.69
N ILE A 174 8.97 2.29 -8.49
CA ILE A 174 9.83 1.11 -8.24
C ILE A 174 9.33 -0.09 -9.06
N LYS A 175 8.02 -0.37 -9.06
CA LYS A 175 7.46 -1.46 -9.86
C LYS A 175 7.70 -1.26 -11.36
N MET A 176 7.50 -0.04 -11.85
CA MET A 176 7.77 0.34 -13.24
C MET A 176 9.25 0.13 -13.61
N LEU A 177 10.16 0.55 -12.73
CA LEU A 177 11.60 0.39 -12.92
C LEU A 177 12.03 -1.07 -12.93
N LYS A 178 11.50 -1.89 -12.01
CA LYS A 178 11.76 -3.35 -11.97
C LYS A 178 11.35 -4.04 -13.28
N ASN A 179 10.19 -3.69 -13.83
CA ASN A 179 9.75 -4.21 -15.13
C ASN A 179 10.71 -3.80 -16.26
N CYS A 180 11.20 -2.55 -16.25
CA CYS A 180 12.15 -2.07 -17.24
C CYS A 180 13.51 -2.78 -17.11
N ALA A 181 14.01 -2.94 -15.89
CA ALA A 181 15.28 -3.63 -15.62
C ALA A 181 15.24 -5.08 -16.11
N PHE A 182 14.14 -5.80 -15.83
CA PHE A 182 13.98 -7.18 -16.30
C PHE A 182 13.93 -7.28 -17.83
N ALA A 183 13.21 -6.37 -18.50
CA ALA A 183 13.18 -6.33 -19.96
C ALA A 183 14.57 -6.07 -20.56
N LEU A 184 15.34 -5.16 -19.95
CA LEU A 184 16.72 -4.87 -20.38
C LEU A 184 17.67 -6.04 -20.13
N ASP A 185 17.54 -6.75 -19.01
CA ASP A 185 18.35 -7.95 -18.72
C ASP A 185 18.11 -9.06 -19.76
N LEU A 186 16.85 -9.29 -20.14
CA LEU A 186 16.51 -10.19 -21.25
C LEU A 186 17.11 -9.74 -22.58
N CYS A 187 17.10 -8.43 -22.87
CA CYS A 187 17.75 -7.90 -24.06
C CYS A 187 19.27 -8.15 -24.04
N LEU A 188 19.93 -8.00 -22.89
CA LEU A 188 21.35 -8.30 -22.73
C LEU A 188 21.64 -9.80 -22.95
N LYS A 189 20.84 -10.69 -22.34
CA LYS A 189 20.93 -12.15 -22.55
C LYS A 189 20.75 -12.52 -24.02
N CYS A 190 19.77 -11.92 -24.70
CA CYS A 190 19.57 -12.12 -26.14
C CYS A 190 20.82 -11.72 -26.95
N ASN A 191 21.40 -10.55 -26.64
CA ASN A 191 22.63 -10.10 -27.32
C ASN A 191 23.80 -11.07 -27.09
N ASN A 192 23.95 -11.62 -25.88
CA ASN A 192 24.98 -12.61 -25.58
C ASN A 192 24.78 -13.88 -26.41
N HIS A 193 23.56 -14.43 -26.46
CA HIS A 193 23.25 -15.62 -27.29
C HIS A 193 23.52 -15.40 -28.79
N ILE A 194 23.26 -14.19 -29.31
CA ILE A 194 23.59 -13.84 -30.70
C ILE A 194 25.11 -13.84 -30.92
N SER A 195 25.87 -13.32 -29.95
CA SER A 195 27.33 -13.26 -30.03
C SER A 195 27.99 -14.64 -29.94
N GLU A 196 27.41 -15.55 -29.14
CA GLU A 196 27.87 -16.93 -28.94
C GLU A 196 27.43 -17.88 -30.07
N GLY A 197 26.54 -17.44 -30.97
CA GLY A 197 26.01 -18.26 -32.06
C GLY A 197 24.85 -19.19 -31.67
N TRP A 198 24.30 -19.04 -30.46
CA TRP A 198 23.15 -19.80 -29.99
C TRP A 198 21.84 -19.21 -30.52
N PHE A 199 21.62 -19.32 -31.84
CA PHE A 199 20.54 -18.67 -32.56
C PHE A 199 19.13 -19.06 -32.07
N TYR A 200 18.93 -20.32 -31.70
CA TYR A 200 17.66 -20.78 -31.15
C TYR A 200 17.34 -20.12 -29.80
N LEU A 201 18.32 -20.07 -28.88
CA LEU A 201 18.16 -19.45 -27.57
C LEU A 201 17.96 -17.93 -27.70
N ALA A 202 18.66 -17.29 -28.64
CA ALA A 202 18.44 -15.89 -28.98
C ALA A 202 16.99 -15.62 -29.44
N LEU A 203 16.45 -16.45 -30.34
CA LEU A 203 15.06 -16.31 -30.81
C LEU A 203 14.04 -16.57 -29.69
N LYS A 204 14.30 -17.53 -28.80
CA LYS A 204 13.46 -17.78 -27.62
C LYS A 204 13.44 -16.59 -26.67
N ALA A 205 14.59 -15.96 -26.43
CA ALA A 205 14.67 -14.74 -25.63
C ALA A 205 13.90 -13.57 -26.28
N VAL A 206 13.99 -13.41 -27.61
CA VAL A 206 13.20 -12.42 -28.36
C VAL A 206 11.70 -12.68 -28.23
N ASP A 207 11.24 -13.92 -28.35
CA ASP A 207 9.83 -14.29 -28.21
C ASP A 207 9.31 -14.00 -26.79
N GLN A 208 10.12 -14.25 -25.77
CA GLN A 208 9.81 -13.89 -24.38
C GLN A 208 9.70 -12.36 -24.20
N ILE A 209 10.58 -11.57 -24.81
CA ILE A 209 10.51 -10.10 -24.80
C ILE A 209 9.21 -9.62 -25.44
N GLU A 210 8.84 -10.19 -26.60
CA GLU A 210 7.63 -9.81 -27.33
C GLU A 210 6.34 -10.13 -26.56
N LYS A 211 6.22 -11.35 -26.03
CA LYS A 211 4.98 -11.82 -25.39
C LYS A 211 4.77 -11.27 -23.99
N ASN A 212 5.83 -11.19 -23.19
CA ASN A 212 5.68 -10.93 -21.75
C ASN A 212 5.90 -9.44 -21.38
N TYR A 213 6.70 -8.71 -22.16
CA TYR A 213 7.20 -7.40 -21.71
C TYR A 213 6.74 -6.22 -22.57
N LEU A 214 6.43 -6.40 -23.86
CA LEU A 214 5.92 -5.30 -24.70
C LEU A 214 4.59 -4.70 -24.19
N GLN A 215 3.75 -5.48 -23.52
CA GLN A 215 2.53 -4.96 -22.90
C GLN A 215 2.77 -4.29 -21.54
N ASN A 216 3.87 -4.63 -20.87
CA ASN A 216 4.12 -4.30 -19.46
C ASN A 216 5.22 -3.23 -19.25
N ILE A 217 5.89 -2.79 -20.32
CA ILE A 217 6.88 -1.71 -20.26
C ILE A 217 6.15 -0.35 -20.20
N PRO A 218 6.28 0.40 -19.09
CA PRO A 218 5.61 1.68 -18.92
C PRO A 218 6.26 2.81 -19.73
N VAL A 219 7.55 2.69 -20.05
CA VAL A 219 8.30 3.74 -20.76
C VAL A 219 8.14 3.57 -22.26
N LYS A 220 7.34 4.45 -22.87
CA LYS A 220 7.05 4.43 -24.31
C LYS A 220 8.31 4.47 -25.18
N ALA A 221 9.32 5.25 -24.80
CA ALA A 221 10.58 5.34 -25.55
C ALA A 221 11.31 3.99 -25.61
N LEU A 222 11.44 3.30 -24.47
CA LEU A 222 12.06 1.98 -24.38
C LEU A 222 11.26 0.96 -25.19
N LYS A 223 9.94 0.95 -25.03
CA LYS A 223 9.04 0.07 -25.78
C LYS A 223 9.21 0.23 -27.29
N MET A 224 9.13 1.46 -27.81
CA MET A 224 9.29 1.73 -29.24
C MET A 224 10.67 1.32 -29.76
N LEU A 225 11.73 1.50 -28.97
CA LEU A 225 13.08 1.11 -29.35
C LEU A 225 13.20 -0.42 -29.48
N ILE A 226 12.67 -1.16 -28.51
CA ILE A 226 12.66 -2.63 -28.53
C ILE A 226 11.83 -3.15 -29.71
N GLU A 227 10.61 -2.62 -29.90
CA GLU A 227 9.71 -3.00 -31.01
C GLU A 227 10.38 -2.83 -32.38
N LYS A 228 11.10 -1.73 -32.59
CA LYS A 228 11.82 -1.49 -33.85
C LYS A 228 13.03 -2.40 -34.04
N ARG A 229 13.67 -2.86 -32.96
CA ARG A 229 14.91 -3.65 -33.02
C ARG A 229 14.65 -5.14 -33.19
N ILE A 230 13.55 -5.67 -32.64
CA ILE A 230 13.20 -7.08 -32.76
C ILE A 230 13.19 -7.61 -34.22
N PRO A 231 12.52 -6.98 -35.20
CA PRO A 231 12.51 -7.49 -36.58
C PRO A 231 13.91 -7.49 -37.21
N LEU A 232 14.77 -6.53 -36.83
CA LEU A 232 16.15 -6.48 -37.30
C LEU A 232 16.98 -7.64 -36.74
N ILE A 233 16.79 -7.97 -35.46
CA ILE A 233 17.45 -9.12 -34.81
C ILE A 233 16.99 -10.43 -35.47
N LYS A 234 15.69 -10.63 -35.66
CA LYS A 234 15.14 -11.82 -36.33
C LYS A 234 15.73 -12.00 -37.73
N SER A 235 15.74 -10.93 -38.55
CA SER A 235 16.33 -10.98 -39.89
C SER A 235 17.84 -11.24 -39.88
N HIS A 236 18.57 -10.71 -38.89
CA HIS A 236 20.00 -10.97 -38.75
C HIS A 236 20.28 -12.45 -38.44
N ILE A 237 19.54 -13.01 -37.47
CA ILE A 237 19.66 -14.42 -37.11
C ILE A 237 19.31 -15.32 -38.30
N GLU A 238 18.21 -15.05 -38.99
CA GLU A 238 17.79 -15.78 -40.19
C GLU A 238 18.90 -15.81 -41.25
N LYS A 239 19.46 -14.65 -41.61
CA LYS A 239 20.55 -14.57 -42.60
C LYS A 239 21.79 -15.35 -42.17
N LYS A 240 22.14 -15.29 -40.88
CA LYS A 240 23.33 -15.98 -40.36
C LYS A 240 23.14 -17.49 -40.36
N VAL A 241 21.98 -17.98 -39.92
CA VAL A 241 21.62 -19.41 -39.98
C VAL A 241 21.59 -19.90 -41.42
N CYS A 242 20.98 -19.17 -42.35
CA CYS A 242 20.96 -19.56 -43.76
C CYS A 242 22.37 -19.64 -44.36
N SER A 243 23.25 -18.71 -44.00
CA SER A 243 24.64 -18.71 -44.46
C SER A 243 25.41 -19.94 -43.96
N GLU A 244 25.30 -20.26 -42.67
CA GLU A 244 25.98 -21.41 -42.05
C GLU A 244 25.48 -22.74 -42.63
N VAL A 245 24.16 -22.88 -42.83
CA VAL A 245 23.58 -24.07 -43.47
C VAL A 245 24.04 -24.19 -44.92
N ASN A 246 24.10 -23.08 -45.67
CA ASN A 246 24.56 -23.09 -47.05
C ASN A 246 26.03 -23.50 -47.16
N GLU A 247 26.88 -22.97 -46.27
CA GLU A 247 28.30 -23.37 -46.18
C GLU A 247 28.45 -24.85 -45.84
N TRP A 248 27.68 -25.34 -44.86
CA TRP A 248 27.65 -26.76 -44.50
C TRP A 248 27.20 -27.66 -45.66
N LEU A 249 26.18 -27.27 -46.43
CA LEU A 249 25.74 -28.01 -47.61
C LEU A 249 26.82 -28.07 -48.69
N VAL A 250 27.54 -26.97 -48.92
CA VAL A 250 28.67 -26.94 -49.85
C VAL A 250 29.78 -27.89 -49.39
N HIS A 251 30.13 -27.87 -48.10
CA HIS A 251 31.15 -28.75 -47.55
C HIS A 251 30.74 -30.22 -47.66
N THR A 252 29.52 -30.55 -47.28
CA THR A 252 28.96 -31.91 -47.36
C THR A 252 28.95 -32.42 -48.80
N ARG A 253 28.56 -31.58 -49.77
CA ARG A 253 28.61 -31.92 -51.20
C ARG A 253 30.03 -32.19 -51.68
N SER A 254 31.02 -31.43 -51.20
CA SER A 254 32.43 -31.69 -51.52
C SER A 254 32.91 -33.01 -50.93
N GLY A 255 32.62 -33.28 -49.65
CA GLY A 255 32.96 -34.55 -49.01
C GLY A 255 32.33 -35.75 -49.71
N ALA A 256 31.06 -35.65 -50.10
CA ALA A 256 30.37 -36.68 -50.88
C ALA A 256 31.03 -36.94 -52.24
N LYS A 257 31.55 -35.90 -52.91
CA LYS A 257 32.30 -36.04 -54.16
C LYS A 257 33.60 -36.84 -53.95
N ASP A 258 34.31 -36.59 -52.86
CA ASP A 258 35.57 -37.28 -52.57
C ASP A 258 35.33 -38.73 -52.15
N ILE A 259 34.28 -39.00 -51.36
CA ILE A 259 33.81 -40.37 -51.08
C ILE A 259 33.43 -41.07 -52.38
N GLY A 260 32.68 -40.41 -53.27
CA GLY A 260 32.30 -40.97 -54.57
C GLY A 260 33.51 -41.32 -55.43
N LYS A 261 34.52 -40.46 -55.50
CA LYS A 261 35.78 -40.75 -56.19
C LYS A 261 36.52 -41.94 -55.57
N ALA A 262 36.61 -42.00 -54.24
CA ALA A 262 37.27 -43.10 -53.54
C ALA A 262 36.53 -44.42 -53.75
N ALA A 263 35.20 -44.42 -53.65
CA ALA A 263 34.35 -45.58 -53.90
C ALA A 263 34.49 -46.07 -55.34
N ILE A 264 34.45 -45.18 -56.34
CA ILE A 264 34.70 -45.52 -57.74
C ILE A 264 36.12 -46.05 -57.92
N GLY A 265 37.12 -45.44 -57.27
CA GLY A 265 38.51 -45.88 -57.28
C GLY A 265 38.66 -47.32 -56.79
N VAL A 266 38.09 -47.63 -55.62
CA VAL A 266 38.05 -48.98 -55.05
C VAL A 266 37.27 -49.94 -55.94
N LEU A 267 36.11 -49.54 -56.47
CA LEU A 267 35.34 -50.38 -57.37
C LEU A 267 36.14 -50.74 -58.63
N ARG A 268 36.92 -49.78 -59.16
CA ARG A 268 37.69 -49.94 -60.39
C ARG A 268 38.97 -50.75 -60.19
N THR A 269 39.61 -50.68 -59.02
CA THR A 269 40.78 -51.52 -58.68
C THR A 269 40.41 -52.88 -58.12
N ALA A 270 39.24 -53.01 -57.48
CA ALA A 270 38.75 -54.27 -56.91
C ALA A 270 37.77 -55.02 -57.81
N SER A 271 37.39 -54.47 -58.99
CA SER A 271 36.55 -55.14 -59.98
C SER A 271 37.25 -56.41 -60.48
N GLY A 272 36.94 -57.54 -59.84
CA GLY A 272 37.49 -58.86 -60.15
C GLY A 272 38.33 -59.51 -59.05
N LEU A 273 38.65 -58.81 -57.94
CA LEU A 273 39.55 -59.32 -56.88
C LEU A 273 38.85 -59.75 -55.58
N LEU A 274 37.65 -59.23 -55.30
CA LEU A 274 36.93 -59.53 -54.06
C LEU A 274 35.63 -60.28 -54.37
N SER A 275 35.54 -61.52 -53.88
CA SER A 275 34.27 -62.26 -53.89
C SER A 275 33.28 -61.63 -52.89
N PRO A 276 31.97 -61.81 -53.09
CA PRO A 276 30.95 -61.38 -52.13
C PRO A 276 31.23 -61.84 -50.69
N ASN A 277 31.91 -62.99 -50.53
CA ASN A 277 32.29 -63.54 -49.24
C ASN A 277 33.44 -62.76 -48.58
N GLN A 278 34.39 -62.24 -49.36
CA GLN A 278 35.46 -61.38 -48.83
C GLN A 278 34.90 -60.02 -48.37
N LEU A 279 33.95 -59.45 -49.12
CA LEU A 279 33.25 -58.23 -48.71
C LEU A 279 32.48 -58.43 -47.39
N LYS A 280 31.80 -59.58 -47.25
CA LYS A 280 31.08 -59.95 -46.04
C LYS A 280 32.02 -60.11 -44.84
N MET A 281 33.14 -60.82 -44.98
CA MET A 281 34.13 -60.98 -43.90
C MET A 281 34.80 -59.67 -43.48
N MET A 282 35.10 -58.79 -44.44
CA MET A 282 35.63 -57.46 -44.13
C MET A 282 34.61 -56.60 -43.39
N TRP A 283 33.32 -56.67 -43.77
CA TRP A 283 32.24 -56.00 -43.05
C TRP A 283 32.08 -56.54 -41.63
N GLU A 284 32.04 -57.86 -41.44
CA GLU A 284 31.93 -58.49 -40.11
C GLU A 284 33.12 -58.09 -39.21
N THR A 285 34.33 -58.05 -39.76
CA THR A 285 35.53 -57.61 -39.02
C THR A 285 35.46 -56.13 -38.65
N ALA A 286 35.01 -55.27 -39.58
CA ALA A 286 34.84 -53.85 -39.32
C ALA A 286 33.74 -53.59 -38.29
N ALA A 287 32.61 -54.29 -38.39
CA ALA A 287 31.50 -54.19 -37.45
C ALA A 287 31.92 -54.62 -36.04
N ALA A 288 32.65 -55.74 -35.89
CA ALA A 288 33.19 -56.17 -34.60
C ALA A 288 34.14 -55.14 -33.98
N LYS A 289 34.98 -54.50 -34.81
CA LYS A 289 35.90 -53.45 -34.34
C LYS A 289 35.16 -52.17 -33.93
N ILE A 290 34.11 -51.78 -34.67
CA ILE A 290 33.25 -50.64 -34.32
C ILE A 290 32.53 -50.91 -33.00
N THR A 291 31.97 -52.11 -32.82
CA THR A 291 31.32 -52.54 -31.57
C THR A 291 32.29 -52.47 -30.39
N SER A 292 33.50 -53.03 -30.52
CA SER A 292 34.51 -53.01 -29.46
C SER A 292 34.94 -51.58 -29.07
N ILE A 293 35.14 -50.69 -30.05
CA ILE A 293 35.48 -49.28 -29.77
C ILE A 293 34.32 -48.57 -29.07
N LEU A 294 33.08 -48.82 -29.49
CA LEU A 294 31.91 -48.23 -28.85
C LEU A 294 31.78 -48.68 -27.39
N GLU A 295 31.95 -49.96 -27.10
CA GLU A 295 31.94 -50.49 -25.71
C GLU A 295 33.02 -49.85 -24.84
N GLU A 296 34.23 -49.70 -25.38
CA GLU A 296 35.33 -49.04 -24.68
C GLU A 296 35.02 -47.55 -24.42
N GLN A 297 34.51 -46.81 -25.41
CA GLN A 297 34.18 -45.40 -25.24
C GLN A 297 32.99 -45.18 -24.30
N PHE A 298 31.97 -46.05 -24.35
CA PHE A 298 30.84 -45.96 -23.44
C PHE A 298 31.22 -46.27 -21.99
N SER A 299 32.21 -47.12 -21.73
CA SER A 299 32.71 -47.34 -20.36
C SER A 299 33.41 -46.10 -19.78
N HIS A 300 34.10 -45.30 -20.59
CA HIS A 300 34.87 -44.12 -20.16
C HIS A 300 34.10 -42.78 -20.19
N THR A 301 32.89 -42.75 -20.75
CA THR A 301 32.15 -41.49 -20.86
C THR A 301 31.31 -41.23 -19.60
N ASP A 302 31.52 -40.07 -18.97
CA ASP A 302 30.85 -39.66 -17.71
C ASP A 302 29.82 -38.53 -17.90
N THR A 303 29.49 -38.17 -19.15
CA THR A 303 28.58 -37.05 -19.45
C THR A 303 27.44 -37.49 -20.36
N ALA A 304 26.19 -37.29 -19.93
CA ALA A 304 25.00 -37.71 -20.66
C ALA A 304 24.92 -37.13 -22.09
N ASN A 305 25.29 -35.86 -22.26
CA ASN A 305 25.26 -35.17 -23.56
C ASN A 305 26.20 -35.81 -24.60
N HIS A 306 27.37 -36.30 -24.18
CA HIS A 306 28.32 -36.96 -25.06
C HIS A 306 27.82 -38.34 -25.51
N LEU A 307 27.16 -39.12 -24.62
CA LEU A 307 26.54 -40.38 -25.01
C LEU A 307 25.40 -40.17 -26.02
N LEU A 308 24.58 -39.13 -25.83
CA LEU A 308 23.47 -38.85 -26.75
C LEU A 308 23.95 -38.48 -28.16
N LEU A 309 25.01 -37.66 -28.25
CA LEU A 309 25.62 -37.33 -29.55
C LEU A 309 26.16 -38.60 -30.25
N VAL A 310 26.89 -39.45 -29.53
CA VAL A 310 27.40 -40.71 -30.08
C VAL A 310 26.25 -41.60 -30.54
N LYS A 311 25.16 -41.67 -29.77
CA LYS A 311 23.94 -42.40 -30.14
C LYS A 311 23.37 -41.92 -31.46
N ASP A 312 23.22 -40.61 -31.65
CA ASP A 312 22.60 -40.06 -32.85
C ASP A 312 23.46 -40.29 -34.09
N TYR A 313 24.78 -40.13 -33.97
CA TYR A 313 25.72 -40.43 -35.07
C TYR A 313 25.75 -41.92 -35.44
N VAL A 314 25.82 -42.82 -34.45
CA VAL A 314 25.86 -44.27 -34.69
C VAL A 314 24.52 -44.78 -35.22
N THR A 315 23.40 -44.23 -34.75
CA THR A 315 22.07 -44.57 -35.27
C THR A 315 21.90 -44.11 -36.73
N PHE A 316 22.37 -42.90 -37.06
CA PHE A 316 22.35 -42.39 -38.43
C PHE A 316 23.26 -43.20 -39.36
N LEU A 317 24.45 -43.56 -38.89
CA LEU A 317 25.37 -44.46 -39.60
C LEU A 317 24.72 -45.83 -39.82
N GLY A 318 24.10 -46.41 -38.80
CA GLY A 318 23.39 -47.68 -38.88
C GLY A 318 22.23 -47.66 -39.86
N ALA A 319 21.41 -46.60 -39.86
CA ALA A 319 20.31 -46.42 -40.81
C ALA A 319 20.81 -46.29 -42.26
N THR A 320 21.92 -45.57 -42.45
CA THR A 320 22.56 -45.42 -43.76
C THR A 320 23.07 -46.76 -44.27
N LEU A 321 23.81 -47.51 -43.45
CA LEU A 321 24.40 -48.81 -43.83
C LEU A 321 23.34 -49.89 -44.08
N ARG A 322 22.25 -49.90 -43.28
CA ARG A 322 21.09 -50.78 -43.52
C ARG A 322 20.44 -50.53 -44.88
N LYS A 323 20.37 -49.27 -45.34
CA LYS A 323 19.84 -48.93 -46.67
C LYS A 323 20.70 -49.49 -47.81
N TYR A 324 21.99 -49.70 -47.57
CA TYR A 324 22.92 -50.34 -48.52
C TYR A 324 23.00 -51.88 -48.36
N GLY A 325 22.15 -52.48 -47.52
CA GLY A 325 22.05 -53.93 -47.36
C GLY A 325 23.04 -54.54 -46.37
N TYR A 326 23.73 -53.73 -45.56
CA TYR A 326 24.62 -54.20 -44.51
C TYR A 326 23.87 -54.53 -43.22
N GLU A 327 24.25 -55.63 -42.56
CA GLU A 327 23.73 -56.01 -41.25
C GLU A 327 24.40 -55.18 -40.15
N VAL A 328 23.63 -54.35 -39.46
CA VAL A 328 24.09 -53.43 -38.40
C VAL A 328 23.55 -53.77 -37.01
N GLY A 329 22.95 -54.96 -36.86
CA GLY A 329 22.25 -55.38 -35.64
C GLY A 329 23.13 -55.30 -34.40
N SER A 330 24.34 -55.87 -34.47
CA SER A 330 25.32 -55.89 -33.38
C SER A 330 25.74 -54.50 -32.91
N ILE A 331 25.94 -53.55 -33.82
CA ILE A 331 26.35 -52.17 -33.48
C ILE A 331 25.21 -51.42 -32.78
N LEU A 332 23.97 -51.63 -33.21
CA LEU A 332 22.80 -50.98 -32.60
C LEU A 332 22.41 -51.60 -31.26
N GLU A 333 22.63 -52.89 -31.08
CA GLU A 333 22.38 -53.59 -29.82
C GLU A 333 23.32 -53.10 -28.71
N THR A 334 24.61 -52.96 -29.00
CA THR A 334 25.60 -52.33 -28.10
C THR A 334 25.19 -50.90 -27.72
N LEU A 335 24.66 -50.14 -28.67
CA LEU A 335 24.16 -48.80 -28.39
C LEU A 335 22.92 -48.81 -27.48
N ASN A 336 22.04 -49.79 -27.65
CA ASN A 336 20.87 -49.96 -26.79
C ASN A 336 21.27 -50.34 -25.35
N ILE A 337 22.30 -51.18 -25.18
CA ILE A 337 22.87 -51.52 -23.88
C ILE A 337 23.45 -50.28 -23.17
N SER A 338 24.03 -49.33 -23.92
CA SER A 338 24.53 -48.07 -23.35
C SER A 338 23.43 -47.09 -22.85
N SER A 339 22.16 -47.38 -23.17
CA SER A 339 21.02 -46.56 -22.74
C SER A 339 20.89 -46.50 -21.22
N ASP A 340 21.12 -47.60 -20.51
CA ASP A 340 20.98 -47.65 -19.05
C ASP A 340 21.97 -46.68 -18.38
N LYS A 341 23.22 -46.65 -18.85
CA LYS A 341 24.25 -45.71 -18.38
C LYS A 341 23.85 -44.24 -18.63
N TYR A 342 23.22 -43.94 -19.76
CA TYR A 342 22.71 -42.59 -20.04
C TYR A 342 21.63 -42.16 -19.04
N HIS A 343 20.71 -43.07 -18.68
CA HIS A 343 19.67 -42.79 -17.69
C HIS A 343 20.27 -42.57 -16.30
N GLU A 344 21.28 -43.35 -15.90
CA GLU A 344 22.00 -43.14 -14.64
C GLU A 344 22.69 -41.76 -14.56
N LEU A 345 23.40 -41.36 -15.63
CA LEU A 345 24.09 -40.07 -15.68
C LEU A 345 23.11 -38.89 -15.62
N LEU A 346 21.98 -38.97 -16.34
CA LEU A 346 20.94 -37.93 -16.26
C LEU A 346 20.31 -37.83 -14.87
N LEU A 347 20.06 -38.96 -14.21
CA LEU A 347 19.51 -38.97 -12.86
C LEU A 347 20.51 -38.37 -11.86
N ALA A 348 21.81 -38.62 -12.04
CA ALA A 348 22.86 -38.01 -11.22
C ALA A 348 22.91 -36.49 -11.39
N GLU A 349 22.85 -36.00 -12.64
CA GLU A 349 22.87 -34.56 -12.93
C GLU A 349 21.59 -33.84 -12.44
N CYS A 350 20.43 -34.48 -12.61
CA CYS A 350 19.16 -33.96 -12.06
C CYS A 350 19.20 -33.88 -10.52
N ARG A 351 19.74 -34.89 -9.85
CA ARG A 351 19.93 -34.88 -8.39
C ARG A 351 20.86 -33.75 -7.95
N GLN A 352 21.93 -33.51 -8.69
CA GLN A 352 22.86 -32.41 -8.40
C GLN A 352 22.18 -31.05 -8.55
N GLN A 353 21.46 -30.82 -9.66
CA GLN A 353 20.72 -29.57 -9.88
C GLN A 353 19.66 -29.33 -8.81
N ILE A 354 18.89 -30.36 -8.41
CA ILE A 354 17.90 -30.24 -7.33
C ILE A 354 18.58 -29.89 -6.00
N THR A 355 19.72 -30.52 -5.72
CA THR A 355 20.47 -30.27 -4.47
C THR A 355 21.04 -28.85 -4.45
N GLU A 356 21.53 -28.35 -5.57
CA GLU A 356 22.04 -26.99 -5.73
C GLU A 356 20.92 -25.95 -5.58
N VAL A 357 19.76 -26.20 -6.19
CA VAL A 357 18.57 -25.34 -6.03
C VAL A 357 18.13 -25.29 -4.56
N LEU A 358 18.02 -26.45 -3.90
CA LEU A 358 17.67 -26.53 -2.48
C LEU A 358 18.72 -25.87 -1.56
N ALA A 359 20.00 -25.92 -1.91
CA ALA A 359 21.07 -25.27 -1.16
C ALA A 359 21.11 -23.74 -1.39
N SER A 360 20.67 -23.28 -2.57
CA SER A 360 20.57 -21.86 -2.92
C SER A 360 19.30 -21.19 -2.38
N ASP A 361 18.34 -21.99 -1.89
CA ASP A 361 17.10 -21.49 -1.30
C ASP A 361 17.37 -21.02 0.14
N THR A 362 17.86 -19.79 0.27
CA THR A 362 17.79 -19.06 1.55
C THR A 362 16.31 -18.85 1.87
N TYR A 363 15.80 -19.64 2.82
CA TYR A 363 14.49 -19.45 3.44
C TYR A 363 14.39 -18.04 4.06
N GLU A 364 14.00 -17.05 3.27
CA GLU A 364 13.49 -15.73 3.70
C GLU A 364 12.09 -15.48 3.14
#